data_AF-A0A0C2JM00-F1
#
_entry.id   AF-A0A0C2JM00-F1
#
_cell.length_a   1.000
_cell.length_b   1.000
_cell.length_c   1.000
_cell.angle_alpha   90.00
_cell.angle_beta   90.00
_cell.angle_gamma   90.00
#
_symmetry.space_group_name_H-M   'P 1'
#
loop_
_entity.id
_entity.type
_entity.pdbx_description
1 polymer ?
#
loop_
_entity_poly.entity_id
_entity_poly.type
_entity_poly.pdbx_seq_one_letter_code
_entity_poly.pdbx_strand_id
1 'polypeptide(L)'
;MDELATRIEEDSSDLLPTHFFMNSHEESASVFKKVKSFVAVSVAIAERKYISHIAQLEVFILGVDKCINVRETFVELTPMKNTTTTDDVYQSLAGDNGRLGVDLKQVVGLVTDGEPQIIDRKVVVAT
;
A
#
# COMPACT_ATOMS: atom_id res chain seq x y z
N MET A 1 51.14 -18.14 -10.07
CA MET A 1 51.19 -16.74 -10.52
C MET A 1 51.23 -16.75 -12.04
N ASP A 2 50.16 -16.53 -12.79
CA ASP A 2 48.83 -16.03 -12.39
C ASP A 2 47.73 -16.64 -13.27
N GLU A 3 46.82 -17.29 -12.55
CA GLU A 3 45.51 -17.76 -12.94
C GLU A 3 44.52 -16.60 -12.69
N LEU A 4 44.56 -15.53 -13.50
CA LEU A 4 43.83 -14.30 -13.18
C LEU A 4 43.37 -13.45 -14.38
N ALA A 5 43.16 -14.04 -15.57
CA ALA A 5 42.67 -13.26 -16.72
C ALA A 5 41.64 -14.02 -17.57
N THR A 6 40.74 -14.77 -16.96
CA THR A 6 39.58 -15.33 -17.67
C THR A 6 38.44 -15.56 -16.69
N ARG A 7 37.83 -14.47 -16.21
CA ARG A 7 36.55 -14.56 -15.50
C ARG A 7 35.93 -13.18 -15.33
N ILE A 8 34.67 -13.11 -15.77
CA ILE A 8 33.65 -12.10 -15.46
C ILE A 8 33.70 -10.85 -16.36
N GLU A 9 33.38 -11.06 -17.64
CA GLU A 9 32.52 -10.15 -18.41
C GLU A 9 31.27 -10.93 -18.84
N GLU A 10 30.49 -11.42 -17.88
CA GLU A 10 29.13 -11.87 -18.16
C GLU A 10 28.21 -11.41 -17.02
N ASP A 11 27.31 -10.51 -17.41
CA ASP A 11 25.93 -10.48 -16.97
C ASP A 11 25.61 -10.00 -15.55
N SER A 12 25.96 -8.73 -15.25
CA SER A 12 25.49 -8.02 -14.05
C SER A 12 24.21 -7.21 -14.26
N SER A 13 23.64 -7.17 -15.48
CA SER A 13 22.37 -6.48 -15.77
C SER A 13 21.12 -7.31 -15.47
N ASP A 14 21.23 -8.64 -15.49
CA ASP A 14 20.05 -9.52 -15.45
C ASP A 14 19.71 -10.08 -14.05
N LEU A 15 20.57 -9.84 -13.04
CA LEU A 15 20.35 -10.29 -11.66
C LEU A 15 19.61 -9.29 -10.77
N LEU A 16 19.36 -8.06 -11.23
CA LEU A 16 18.72 -7.00 -10.45
C LEU A 16 17.19 -6.92 -10.52
N PRO A 17 16.48 -7.41 -11.56
CA PRO A 17 15.01 -7.38 -11.54
C PRO A 17 14.43 -8.48 -10.65
N THR A 18 14.86 -9.73 -10.81
CA THR A 18 14.15 -10.89 -10.24
C THR A 18 14.23 -10.96 -8.72
N HIS A 19 15.38 -10.62 -8.13
CA HIS A 19 15.55 -10.63 -6.67
C HIS A 19 14.80 -9.48 -5.98
N PHE A 20 14.70 -8.31 -6.61
CA PHE A 20 13.91 -7.19 -6.09
C PHE A 20 12.40 -7.45 -6.19
N PHE A 21 11.96 -7.98 -7.33
CA PHE A 21 10.55 -8.35 -7.54
C PHE A 21 10.10 -9.52 -6.64
N MET A 22 10.93 -10.56 -6.42
CA MET A 22 10.57 -11.68 -5.53
C MET A 22 10.45 -11.25 -4.06
N ASN A 23 11.38 -10.43 -3.54
CA ASN A 23 11.26 -9.90 -2.17
C ASN A 23 9.98 -9.06 -2.01
N SER A 24 9.62 -8.24 -3.00
CA SER A 24 8.41 -7.41 -2.93
C SER A 24 7.11 -8.23 -2.87
N HIS A 25 7.06 -9.40 -3.53
CA HIS A 25 5.90 -10.28 -3.51
C HIS A 25 5.79 -11.07 -2.19
N GLU A 26 6.91 -11.44 -1.59
CA GLU A 26 6.94 -12.09 -0.26
C GLU A 26 6.64 -11.10 0.87
N GLU A 27 7.19 -9.88 0.78
CA GLU A 27 6.91 -8.78 1.71
C GLU A 27 5.44 -8.36 1.65
N SER A 28 4.87 -8.19 0.45
CA SER A 28 3.44 -7.88 0.30
C SER A 28 2.54 -9.01 0.81
N ALA A 29 2.87 -10.28 0.51
CA ALA A 29 2.14 -11.43 1.06
C ALA A 29 2.20 -11.49 2.59
N SER A 30 3.36 -11.18 3.17
CA SER A 30 3.56 -11.08 4.63
C SER A 30 2.74 -9.94 5.25
N VAL A 31 2.72 -8.77 4.61
CA VAL A 31 1.88 -7.62 4.99
C VAL A 31 0.41 -8.02 4.97
N PHE A 32 -0.10 -8.61 3.88
CA PHE A 32 -1.50 -9.02 3.80
C PHE A 32 -1.86 -10.10 4.83
N LYS A 33 -0.96 -11.04 5.10
CA LYS A 33 -1.16 -12.05 6.15
C LYS A 33 -1.26 -11.40 7.54
N LYS A 34 -0.44 -10.38 7.82
CA LYS A 34 -0.51 -9.64 9.08
C LYS A 34 -1.77 -8.79 9.16
N VAL A 35 -2.12 -8.09 8.09
CA VAL A 35 -3.32 -7.27 7.98
C VAL A 35 -4.59 -8.08 8.26
N LYS A 36 -4.70 -9.30 7.71
CA LYS A 36 -5.80 -10.24 7.99
C LYS A 36 -5.87 -10.74 9.44
N SER A 37 -4.80 -10.62 10.21
CA SER A 37 -4.75 -11.08 11.61
C SER A 37 -5.30 -10.06 12.61
N PHE A 38 -5.52 -8.82 12.17
CA PHE A 38 -6.04 -7.77 13.02
C PHE A 38 -7.52 -8.01 13.36
N VAL A 39 -7.93 -7.58 14.55
CA VAL A 39 -9.34 -7.61 15.01
C VAL A 39 -10.07 -6.30 14.73
N ALA A 40 -9.33 -5.19 14.65
CA ALA A 40 -9.82 -3.88 14.27
C ALA A 40 -8.73 -3.13 13.50
N VAL A 41 -9.11 -2.34 12.50
CA VAL A 41 -8.20 -1.54 11.68
C VAL A 41 -8.72 -0.12 11.49
N SER A 42 -7.82 0.86 11.61
CA SER A 42 -8.03 2.20 11.05
C SER A 42 -7.24 2.31 9.76
N VAL A 43 -7.83 2.88 8.73
CA VAL A 43 -7.18 3.10 7.44
C VAL A 43 -6.82 4.57 7.33
N ALA A 44 -5.58 4.89 6.98
CA ALA A 44 -5.20 6.24 6.61
C ALA A 44 -4.91 6.29 5.11
N ILE A 45 -5.46 7.28 4.43
CA ILE A 45 -5.26 7.52 3.01
C ILE A 45 -4.73 8.93 2.77
N ALA A 46 -3.87 9.09 1.77
CA ALA A 46 -3.38 10.39 1.34
C ALA A 46 -3.32 10.44 -0.19
N GLU A 47 -3.64 11.60 -0.77
CA GLU A 47 -3.36 11.87 -2.18
C GLU A 47 -1.98 12.50 -2.30
N ARG A 48 -1.07 11.83 -3.01
CA ARG A 48 0.23 12.42 -3.39
C ARG A 48 0.26 12.69 -4.88
N LYS A 49 0.73 13.87 -5.29
CA LYS A 49 1.00 14.21 -6.70
C LYS A 49 2.52 14.30 -6.91
N TYR A 50 3.06 13.49 -7.82
CA TYR A 50 4.47 13.56 -8.20
C TYR A 50 4.68 14.44 -9.46
N ILE A 51 5.94 14.64 -9.84
CA ILE A 51 6.39 15.43 -11.01
C ILE A 51 5.71 15.00 -12.33
N SER A 52 5.20 13.77 -12.41
CA SER A 52 4.48 13.24 -13.58
C SER A 52 3.02 13.69 -13.72
N HIS A 53 2.50 14.53 -12.81
CA HIS A 53 1.09 14.95 -12.74
C HIS A 53 0.08 13.80 -12.53
N ILE A 54 0.55 12.59 -12.25
CA ILE A 54 -0.30 11.45 -11.89
C ILE A 54 -0.49 11.48 -10.37
N ALA A 55 -1.74 11.56 -9.94
CA ALA A 55 -2.09 11.40 -8.53
C ALA A 55 -1.88 9.95 -8.10
N GLN A 56 -1.41 9.74 -6.88
CA GLN A 56 -1.21 8.44 -6.28
C GLN A 56 -1.94 8.41 -4.94
N LEU A 57 -2.64 7.31 -4.68
CA LEU A 57 -3.29 7.03 -3.41
C LEU A 57 -2.35 6.20 -2.55
N GLU A 58 -1.87 6.79 -1.46
CA GLU A 58 -1.12 6.11 -0.42
C GLU A 58 -2.09 5.53 0.60
N VAL A 59 -1.90 4.26 0.98
CA VAL A 59 -2.75 3.56 1.95
C VAL A 59 -1.92 2.97 3.08
N PHE A 60 -2.26 3.37 4.31
CA PHE A 60 -1.70 2.85 5.54
C PHE A 60 -2.80 2.18 6.38
N ILE A 61 -2.45 1.10 7.06
CA ILE A 61 -3.31 0.43 8.03
C ILE A 61 -2.68 0.56 9.41
N LEU A 62 -3.46 1.06 10.36
CA LEU A 62 -3.20 0.95 11.79
C LEU A 62 -4.08 -0.16 12.35
N GLY A 63 -3.51 -1.34 12.56
CA GLY A 63 -4.22 -2.52 13.02
C GLY A 63 -3.96 -2.85 14.48
N VAL A 64 -4.98 -3.42 15.13
CA VAL A 64 -4.89 -3.98 16.48
C VAL A 64 -5.11 -5.48 16.40
N ASP A 65 -4.23 -6.29 16.99
CA ASP A 65 -4.40 -7.75 17.06
C ASP A 65 -5.12 -8.22 18.33
N LYS A 66 -5.36 -9.53 18.45
CA LYS A 66 -6.06 -10.13 19.60
C LYS A 66 -5.36 -9.89 20.95
N CYS A 67 -4.07 -9.57 20.94
CA CYS A 67 -3.30 -9.25 22.13
C CYS A 67 -3.23 -7.74 22.39
N ILE A 68 -4.03 -6.94 21.68
CA ILE A 68 -4.07 -5.48 21.76
C ILE A 68 -2.74 -4.83 21.31
N ASN A 69 -1.93 -5.54 20.53
CA ASN A 69 -0.75 -4.92 19.92
C ASN A 69 -1.19 -4.05 18.76
N VAL A 70 -0.79 -2.79 18.79
CA VAL A 70 -1.01 -1.83 17.70
C VAL A 70 0.15 -1.92 16.72
N ARG A 71 -0.13 -1.96 15.43
CA ARG A 71 0.88 -1.92 14.38
C ARG A 71 0.43 -1.10 13.19
N GLU A 72 1.28 -0.18 12.78
CA GLU A 72 1.14 0.56 11.54
C GLU A 72 1.83 -0.20 10.41
N THR A 73 1.22 -0.24 9.23
CA THR A 73 1.78 -0.91 8.06
C THR A 73 1.35 -0.19 6.78
N PHE A 74 2.33 0.14 5.96
CA PHE A 74 2.11 0.61 4.60
C PHE A 74 1.62 -0.54 3.73
N VAL A 75 0.50 -0.36 3.04
CA VAL A 75 -0.14 -1.43 2.26
C VAL A 75 0.21 -1.27 0.79
N GLU A 76 -0.08 -0.11 0.22
CA GLU A 76 0.05 0.11 -1.21
C GLU A 76 0.14 1.60 -1.57
N LEU A 77 0.81 1.86 -2.70
CA LEU A 77 0.75 3.12 -3.45
C LEU A 77 0.11 2.83 -4.82
N THR A 78 -1.13 3.28 -5.03
CA THR A 78 -1.85 3.04 -6.29
C THR A 78 -1.90 4.31 -7.13
N PRO A 79 -1.44 4.29 -8.40
CA PRO A 79 -1.67 5.42 -9.30
C PRO A 79 -3.17 5.57 -9.62
N MET A 80 -3.70 6.77 -9.44
CA MET A 80 -5.08 7.12 -9.75
C MET A 80 -5.20 7.53 -11.21
N LYS A 81 -6.20 7.00 -11.92
CA LYS A 81 -6.43 7.30 -13.35
C LYS A 81 -7.35 8.50 -13.47
N ASN A 82 -6.84 9.60 -14.01
CA ASN A 82 -7.57 10.84 -14.36
C ASN A 82 -8.12 11.64 -13.17
N THR A 83 -8.71 11.00 -12.17
CA THR A 83 -9.37 11.63 -11.01
C THR A 83 -9.06 10.89 -9.71
N THR A 84 -9.15 11.61 -8.59
CA THR A 84 -9.04 11.08 -7.22
C THR A 84 -10.32 11.40 -6.45
N THR A 85 -11.49 11.06 -7.01
CA THR A 85 -12.76 11.29 -6.31
C THR A 85 -12.97 10.28 -5.18
N THR A 86 -13.89 10.57 -4.27
CA THR A 86 -14.31 9.61 -3.24
C THR A 86 -14.74 8.26 -3.82
N ASP A 87 -15.41 8.24 -4.97
CA ASP A 87 -15.82 7.01 -5.64
C ASP A 87 -14.62 6.22 -6.17
N ASP A 88 -13.63 6.89 -6.77
CA ASP A 88 -12.39 6.25 -7.24
C ASP A 88 -11.62 5.61 -6.06
N VAL A 89 -11.55 6.31 -4.93
CA VAL A 89 -10.95 5.81 -3.69
C VAL A 89 -11.72 4.61 -3.16
N TYR A 90 -13.06 4.67 -3.10
CA TYR A 90 -13.88 3.55 -2.67
C TYR A 90 -13.66 2.31 -3.55
N GLN A 91 -13.65 2.47 -4.87
CA GLN A 91 -13.42 1.34 -5.79
C GLN A 91 -12.03 0.73 -5.61
N SER A 92 -11.01 1.55 -5.36
CA SER A 92 -9.64 1.09 -5.09
C SER A 92 -9.54 0.27 -3.78
N LEU A 93 -10.22 0.72 -2.72
CA LEU A 93 -10.14 0.10 -1.39
C LEU A 93 -11.10 -1.10 -1.22
N ALA A 94 -12.33 -0.96 -1.70
CA ALA A 94 -13.49 -1.75 -1.28
C ALA A 94 -14.36 -2.27 -2.43
N GLY A 95 -14.03 -1.97 -3.69
CA GLY A 95 -14.76 -2.49 -4.86
C GLY A 95 -14.60 -4.00 -5.04
N ASP A 96 -15.13 -4.54 -6.14
CA ASP A 96 -15.08 -5.99 -6.46
C ASP A 96 -13.66 -6.55 -6.50
N ASN A 97 -12.66 -5.68 -6.72
CA ASN A 97 -11.24 -5.99 -6.70
C ASN A 97 -10.49 -5.26 -5.57
N GLY A 98 -11.20 -4.90 -4.49
CA GLY A 98 -10.69 -4.08 -3.38
C GLY A 98 -9.38 -4.61 -2.82
N ARG A 99 -8.40 -3.71 -2.69
CA ARG A 99 -6.99 -4.07 -2.48
C ARG A 99 -6.57 -4.06 -1.02
N LEU A 100 -7.46 -3.63 -0.12
CA LEU A 100 -7.15 -3.44 1.30
C LEU A 100 -6.85 -4.76 2.03
N GLY A 101 -7.33 -5.89 1.51
CA GLY A 101 -7.04 -7.23 2.06
C GLY A 101 -7.62 -7.48 3.46
N VAL A 102 -8.47 -6.58 3.97
CA VAL A 102 -9.22 -6.67 5.23
C VAL A 102 -10.70 -6.87 4.96
N ASP A 103 -11.42 -7.47 5.91
CA ASP A 103 -12.88 -7.39 5.93
C ASP A 103 -13.28 -5.96 6.34
N LEU A 104 -14.13 -5.30 5.55
CA LEU A 104 -14.63 -3.95 5.85
C LEU A 104 -15.32 -3.87 7.22
N LYS A 105 -15.84 -4.99 7.75
CA LYS A 105 -16.39 -5.08 9.12
C LYS A 105 -15.36 -4.84 10.22
N GLN A 106 -14.07 -5.02 9.92
CA GLN A 106 -12.96 -4.76 10.84
C GLN A 106 -12.52 -3.30 10.80
N VAL A 107 -12.95 -2.53 9.80
CA VAL A 107 -12.58 -1.12 9.63
C VAL A 107 -13.39 -0.29 10.62
N VAL A 108 -12.70 0.34 11.57
CA VAL A 108 -13.29 1.19 12.62
C VAL A 108 -13.06 2.68 12.39
N GLY A 109 -12.22 3.04 11.42
CA GLY A 109 -11.91 4.42 11.09
C GLY A 109 -11.27 4.57 9.70
N LEU A 110 -11.52 5.73 9.09
CA LEU A 110 -10.86 6.19 7.87
C LEU A 110 -10.34 7.60 8.14
N VAL A 111 -9.04 7.80 7.91
CA VAL A 111 -8.34 9.06 8.09
C VAL A 111 -7.86 9.52 6.72
N THR A 112 -8.04 10.80 6.41
CA THR A 112 -7.56 11.40 5.17
C THR A 112 -6.70 12.61 5.49
N ASP A 113 -5.81 13.01 4.58
CA ASP A 113 -5.05 14.27 4.67
C ASP A 113 -5.92 15.52 4.44
N GLY A 114 -7.21 15.34 4.18
CA GLY A 114 -8.16 16.42 3.95
C GLY A 114 -8.11 17.02 2.55
N GLU A 115 -7.47 16.35 1.58
CA GLU A 115 -7.49 16.86 0.20
C GLU A 115 -8.94 16.94 -0.33
N PRO A 116 -9.39 18.09 -0.86
CA PRO A 116 -10.79 18.34 -1.20
C PRO A 116 -11.41 17.32 -2.17
N GLN A 117 -10.59 16.60 -2.93
CA GLN A 117 -11.04 15.58 -3.87
C GLN A 117 -11.49 14.28 -3.18
N ILE A 118 -10.93 13.98 -2.00
CA ILE A 118 -11.21 12.78 -1.21
C ILE A 118 -12.41 13.00 -0.28
N ILE A 119 -12.57 14.22 0.24
CA ILE A 119 -13.65 14.59 1.16
C ILE A 119 -14.88 15.15 0.43
N ASP A 120 -15.71 14.27 -0.16
CA ASP A 120 -17.06 14.66 -0.55
C ASP A 120 -18.09 14.21 0.53
N ARG A 121 -18.52 15.18 1.35
CA ARG A 121 -19.55 15.12 2.40
C ARG A 121 -19.43 14.02 3.49
N LYS A 122 -19.03 14.48 4.68
CA LYS A 122 -19.25 13.89 6.01
C LYS A 122 -18.65 12.49 6.24
N VAL A 123 -17.33 12.41 6.13
CA VAL A 123 -16.53 11.37 6.78
C VAL A 123 -16.29 11.80 8.24
N VAL A 124 -16.42 10.89 9.20
CA VAL A 124 -16.03 11.15 10.59
C VAL A 124 -14.52 11.31 10.60
N VAL A 125 -14.06 12.55 10.67
CA VAL A 125 -12.67 12.89 10.94
C VAL A 125 -12.44 12.60 12.41
N ALA A 126 -11.70 11.54 12.73
CA ALA A 126 -11.04 11.47 14.02
C ALA A 126 -9.97 12.58 14.02
N THR A 127 -10.28 13.69 14.67
CA THR A 127 -9.34 14.79 14.97
C THR A 127 -8.73 14.55 16.34
#